data_AF-A0A6B3HUL7-F1
#
_entry.id   AF-A0A6B3HUL7-F1
#
_cell.length_a   1.000
_cell.length_b   1.000
_cell.length_c   1.000
_cell.angle_alpha   90.00
_cell.angle_beta   90.00
_cell.angle_gamma   90.00
#
_symmetry.space_group_name_H-M   'P 1'
#
loop_
_entity.id
_entity.type
_entity.pdbx_description
1 polymer ?
#
loop_
_entity_poly.entity_id
_entity_poly.type
_entity_poly.pdbx_seq_one_letter_code
_entity_poly.pdbx_strand_id
1 'polypeptide(L)' 'MSQDSPAQKQAVSHVPAEDDAAYDYDVLVVGSGFGGAVSALRLTEKGYRVGILEAGRRF' A
#
# COMPACT_ATOMS: atom_id res chain seq x y z
N MET A 1 15.15 -25.30 -23.15
CA MET A 1 14.47 -25.17 -21.84
C MET A 1 14.82 -23.79 -21.30
N SER A 2 13.99 -22.80 -21.62
CA SER A 2 14.15 -21.42 -21.14
C SER A 2 13.83 -21.36 -19.66
N GLN A 3 14.78 -20.82 -18.90
CA GLN A 3 14.61 -20.43 -17.51
C GLN A 3 13.71 -19.19 -17.48
N ASP A 4 12.41 -19.37 -17.27
CA ASP A 4 11.59 -18.32 -16.68
C ASP A 4 11.81 -18.36 -15.17
N SER A 5 12.64 -17.46 -14.64
CA SER A 5 12.58 -17.12 -13.22
C SER A 5 11.47 -16.08 -13.05
N PRO A 6 10.32 -16.42 -12.45
CA PRO A 6 9.32 -15.42 -12.15
C PRO A 6 9.91 -14.48 -11.09
N ALA A 7 9.81 -13.19 -11.38
CA ALA A 7 10.27 -12.08 -10.56
C ALA A 7 10.25 -12.40 -9.06
N GLN A 8 11.44 -12.39 -8.45
CA GLN A 8 11.66 -12.28 -7.02
C GLN A 8 10.89 -11.04 -6.55
N LYS A 9 9.64 -11.22 -6.14
CA LYS A 9 8.82 -10.18 -5.53
C LYS A 9 9.47 -9.91 -4.19
N GLN A 10 10.36 -8.93 -4.17
CA GLN A 10 10.92 -8.37 -2.94
C GLN A 10 9.72 -8.03 -2.05
N ALA A 11 9.44 -8.88 -1.07
CA ALA A 11 8.70 -8.48 0.09
C ALA A 11 9.51 -7.31 0.65
N VAL A 12 8.97 -6.10 0.56
CA VAL A 12 9.63 -4.91 1.08
C VAL A 12 9.80 -5.14 2.57
N SER A 13 10.99 -5.60 2.95
CA SER A 13 11.41 -5.64 4.34
C SER A 13 11.54 -4.18 4.76
N HIS A 14 10.58 -3.71 5.55
CA HIS A 14 10.66 -2.38 6.14
C HIS A 14 11.93 -2.32 6.99
N VAL A 15 12.95 -1.64 6.45
CA VAL A 15 14.03 -1.10 7.25
C VAL A 15 13.37 0.03 8.05
N PRO A 16 13.31 -0.03 9.39
CA PRO A 16 12.83 1.12 10.13
C PRO A 16 13.79 2.26 9.77
N ALA A 17 13.24 3.32 9.20
CA ALA A 17 14.02 4.53 9.04
C ALA A 17 14.44 4.96 10.45
N GLU A 18 15.74 4.96 10.71
CA GLU A 18 16.35 5.53 11.91
C GLU A 18 16.12 7.04 11.87
N ASP A 19 14.91 7.46 12.21
CA ASP A 19 14.51 8.84 12.51
C ASP A 19 13.19 8.78 13.29
N ASP A 20 13.11 9.53 14.39
CA ASP A 20 12.03 9.55 15.40
C ASP A 20 10.61 9.96 14.88
N ALA A 21 10.36 9.85 13.58
CA ALA A 21 9.09 10.14 12.93
C ALA A 21 8.73 9.06 11.90
N ALA A 22 8.62 7.81 12.35
CA ALA A 22 8.05 6.74 11.53
C ALA A 22 6.56 7.03 11.26
N TYR A 23 6.17 7.07 9.98
CA TYR A 23 4.75 7.19 9.61
C TYR A 23 4.00 5.89 9.87
N ASP A 24 2.75 6.02 10.33
CA ASP A 24 1.85 4.88 10.60
C ASP A 24 1.46 4.12 9.33
N TYR A 25 1.37 4.84 8.21
CA TYR A 25 0.99 4.31 6.90
C TYR A 25 2.11 4.51 5.89
N ASP A 26 2.29 3.51 5.02
CA ASP A 26 3.20 3.56 3.88
C ASP A 26 2.55 4.23 2.67
N VAL A 27 1.21 4.12 2.56
CA VAL A 27 0.43 4.72 1.46
C VAL A 27 -0.90 5.27 1.99
N LEU A 28 -1.27 6.46 1.52
CA LEU A 28 -2.63 7.01 1.67
C LEU A 28 -3.37 6.99 0.33
N VAL A 29 -4.58 6.45 0.34
CA VAL A 29 -5.52 6.47 -0.79
C VAL A 29 -6.62 7.48 -0.50
N VAL A 30 -6.78 8.47 -1.38
CA VAL A 30 -7.82 9.50 -1.25
C VAL A 30 -9.01 9.15 -2.14
N GLY A 31 -10.17 8.95 -1.52
CA GLY A 31 -11.40 8.47 -2.13
C GLY A 31 -11.64 6.99 -1.85
N SER A 32 -12.77 6.64 -1.24
CA SER A 32 -13.13 5.23 -0.94
C SER A 32 -14.04 4.58 -1.98
N GLY A 33 -14.19 5.21 -3.15
CA GLY A 33 -14.92 4.63 -4.28
C GLY A 33 -14.26 3.34 -4.81
N PHE A 34 -14.82 2.77 -5.88
CA PHE A 34 -14.34 1.50 -6.44
C PHE A 34 -12.83 1.45 -6.69
N GLY A 35 -12.28 2.48 -7.36
CA GLY A 35 -10.85 2.54 -7.64
C GLY A 35 -9.98 2.65 -6.39
N GLY A 36 -10.47 3.33 -5.34
CA GLY A 36 -9.76 3.46 -4.07
C GLY A 36 -9.72 2.14 -3.30
N ALA A 37 -10.87 1.46 -3.20
CA ALA A 37 -10.98 0.18 -2.50
C ALA A 37 -10.17 -0.94 -3.19
N VAL A 38 -10.18 -1.00 -4.52
CA VAL A 38 -9.38 -1.98 -5.28
C VAL A 38 -7.89 -1.68 -5.14
N SER A 39 -7.49 -0.42 -5.27
CA SER A 39 -6.10 -0.01 -5.07
C SER A 39 -5.62 -0.37 -3.67
N ALA A 40 -6.40 -0.05 -2.64
CA ALA A 40 -6.08 -0.37 -1.25
C ALA A 40 -5.93 -1.89 -1.05
N LEU A 41 -6.87 -2.70 -1.57
CA LEU A 41 -6.76 -4.16 -1.51
C LEU A 41 -5.45 -4.65 -2.14
N ARG A 42 -5.13 -4.21 -3.36
CA ARG A 42 -3.92 -4.67 -4.08
C ARG A 42 -2.63 -4.22 -3.41
N LEU A 43 -2.63 -3.05 -2.76
CA LEU A 43 -1.48 -2.57 -1.99
C LEU A 43 -1.33 -3.34 -0.67
N THR A 44 -2.43 -3.61 0.03
CA THR A 44 -2.42 -4.45 1.24
C THR A 44 -1.96 -5.89 0.93
N GLU A 45 -2.43 -6.49 -0.17
CA GLU A 45 -1.95 -7.81 -0.64
C GLU A 45 -0.45 -7.83 -0.99
N LYS A 46 0.13 -6.66 -1.27
CA LYS A 46 1.58 -6.49 -1.46
C LYS A 46 2.34 -6.23 -0.15
N GLY A 47 1.64 -6.10 0.97
CA GLY A 47 2.22 -5.90 2.30
C GLY A 47 2.38 -4.45 2.75
N TYR A 48 1.73 -3.49 2.07
CA TYR A 48 1.76 -2.09 2.48
C TYR A 48 0.76 -1.81 3.61
N ARG A 49 1.12 -0.95 4.56
CA ARG A 49 0.18 -0.34 5.52
C ARG A 49 -0.55 0.80 4.82
N VAL A 50 -1.82 0.57 4.48
CA VAL A 50 -2.61 1.51 3.67
C VAL A 50 -3.66 2.21 4.54
N GLY A 51 -3.69 3.55 4.50
CA GLY A 51 -4.79 4.35 5.03
C GLY A 51 -5.69 4.87 3.90
N ILE A 52 -7.00 4.96 4.13
CA ILE A 52 -7.96 5.52 3.17
C ILE A 52 -8.60 6.76 3.78
N LEU A 53 -8.64 7.85 3.01
CA LEU A 53 -9.32 9.09 3.38
C LEU A 53 -10.48 9.35 2.42
N GLU A 54 -11.66 9.65 2.95
CA GLU A 54 -12.87 9.93 2.17
C GLU A 54 -13.60 11.13 2.78
N ALA A 55 -14.17 11.98 1.93
CA ALA A 55 -14.85 13.20 2.36
C ALA A 55 -16.25 12.92 2.95
N GLY A 56 -16.87 11.79 2.59
CA GLY A 56 -18.20 11.42 3.05
C GLY A 56 -19.30 12.29 2.43
N ARG A 57 -20.49 12.29 3.05
CA ARG A 57 -21.59 13.18 2.64
C ARG A 57 -21.26 14.61 3.04
N ARG A 58 -21.25 15.51 2.06
CA ARG A 58 -21.11 16.95 2.28
C ARG A 58 -22.51 17.51 2.51
N PHE A 59 -22.73 18.12 3.69
CA PHE A 59 -23.93 18.87 4.13
C PHE A 59 -25.28 18.40 3.57
#